data_AF-A0A521EEI6-F1
#
_entry.id   AF-A0A521EEI6-F1
#
_cell.length_a   1.000
_cell.length_b   1.000
_cell.length_c   1.000
_cell.angle_alpha   90.00
_cell.angle_beta   90.00
_cell.angle_gamma   90.00
#
_symmetry.space_group_name_H-M   'P 1'
#
loop_
_entity.id
_entity.type
_entity.pdbx_description
1 polymer ?
#
loop_
_entity_poly.entity_id
_entity_poly.type
_entity_poly.pdbx_seq_one_letter_code
_entity_poly.pdbx_strand_id
1 'polypeptide(L)'
;MTIQEIEKKYGFNFPLLYKQLDADGMLDVGEYGPNWYTEVYPTLKDNPPLLLHSYDFESLNLKSVAEEIEELGDPEDYRNINPEFKFIPFAKSGGGDHYCFFLNEENNGDVPIVFVWHDSNEVNYLAKNLQDFIFKVLLIDMSKQDVYNELTDEEFRDDIESVFKSHKKYLTEQQNTILSAILERDIIDYEIHVSPKIVESARGLLTDFELESIVNEVIPFDKMNQSFKYSND
;
A
#
# COMPACT_ATOMS: atom_id res chain seq x y z
N MET A 1 -4.70 21.26 -5.95
CA MET A 1 -4.22 20.77 -4.65
C MET A 1 -2.81 20.30 -4.87
N THR A 2 -1.84 20.87 -4.16
CA THR A 2 -0.44 20.40 -4.16
C THR A 2 -0.06 19.87 -2.78
N ILE A 3 1.03 19.11 -2.71
CA ILE A 3 1.63 18.68 -1.43
C ILE A 3 1.81 19.87 -0.47
N GLN A 4 2.39 20.98 -0.93
CA GLN A 4 2.66 22.14 -0.06
C GLN A 4 1.37 22.83 0.41
N GLU A 5 0.30 22.80 -0.38
CA GLU A 5 -1.01 23.34 0.02
C GLU A 5 -1.60 22.51 1.18
N ILE A 6 -1.53 21.17 1.09
CA ILE A 6 -2.01 20.24 2.12
C ILE A 6 -1.17 20.41 3.40
N GLU A 7 0.16 20.35 3.30
CA GLU A 7 1.08 20.51 4.43
C GLU A 7 0.82 21.82 5.19
N LYS A 8 0.65 22.91 4.46
CA LYS A 8 0.35 24.22 5.04
C LYS A 8 -1.03 24.27 5.69
N LYS A 9 -2.05 23.65 5.08
CA LYS A 9 -3.43 23.66 5.56
C LYS A 9 -3.57 22.88 6.86
N TYR A 10 -2.96 21.70 6.96
CA TYR A 10 -3.14 20.79 8.09
C TYR A 10 -1.95 20.78 9.08
N GLY A 11 -0.87 21.50 8.78
CA GLY A 11 0.23 21.74 9.72
C GLY A 11 1.13 20.53 9.96
N PHE A 12 1.42 19.76 8.91
CA PHE A 12 2.35 18.62 8.96
C PHE A 12 3.27 18.61 7.72
N ASN A 13 4.25 17.70 7.69
CA ASN A 13 5.04 17.43 6.48
C ASN A 13 4.83 15.97 6.05
N PHE A 14 4.62 15.75 4.76
CA PHE A 14 4.66 14.40 4.19
C PHE A 14 6.09 13.84 4.23
N PRO A 15 6.24 12.51 4.28
CA PRO A 15 7.55 11.87 4.10
C PRO A 15 8.19 12.29 2.78
N LEU A 16 9.52 12.44 2.78
CA LEU A 16 10.27 12.88 1.59
C LEU A 16 10.01 12.00 0.37
N LEU A 17 9.88 10.68 0.58
CA LEU A 17 9.56 9.75 -0.50
C LEU A 17 8.19 10.02 -1.13
N TYR A 18 7.18 10.40 -0.34
CA TYR A 18 5.86 10.76 -0.86
C TYR A 18 5.90 12.04 -1.70
N LYS A 19 6.72 13.02 -1.30
CA LYS A 19 6.97 14.22 -2.10
C LYS A 19 7.70 13.89 -3.41
N GLN A 20 8.61 12.93 -3.38
CA GLN A 20 9.31 12.46 -4.57
C GLN A 20 8.35 11.73 -5.53
N LEU A 21 7.43 10.92 -5.00
CA LEU A 21 6.37 10.27 -5.79
C LEU A 21 5.50 11.32 -6.50
N ASP A 22 5.08 12.38 -5.80
CA ASP A 22 4.34 13.51 -6.40
C ASP A 22 5.12 14.17 -7.53
N ALA A 23 6.38 14.54 -7.26
CA ALA A 23 7.25 15.19 -8.24
C ALA A 23 7.50 14.34 -9.49
N ASP A 24 7.45 13.02 -9.35
CA ASP A 24 7.62 12.05 -10.42
C ASP A 24 6.31 11.68 -11.13
N GLY A 25 5.17 12.24 -10.71
CA GLY A 25 3.84 11.95 -11.27
C GLY A 25 3.22 10.63 -10.80
N MET A 26 3.81 9.97 -9.80
CA MET A 26 3.35 8.66 -9.31
C MET A 26 2.06 8.72 -8.47
N LEU A 27 1.60 9.93 -8.12
CA LEU A 27 0.31 10.16 -7.46
C LEU A 27 -0.79 10.56 -8.45
N ASP A 28 -0.47 10.69 -9.74
CA ASP A 28 -1.42 11.06 -10.79
C ASP A 28 -2.18 9.84 -11.27
N VAL A 29 -3.19 9.45 -10.50
CA VAL A 29 -4.14 8.38 -10.85
C VAL A 29 -5.41 8.92 -11.50
N GLY A 30 -5.50 10.22 -11.80
CA GLY A 30 -6.75 10.86 -12.23
C GLY A 30 -7.84 10.89 -11.15
N GLU A 31 -9.10 11.11 -11.57
CA GLU A 31 -10.26 11.08 -10.68
C GLU A 31 -11.03 9.76 -10.84
N TYR A 32 -11.19 9.00 -9.74
CA TYR A 32 -12.02 7.80 -9.76
C TYR A 32 -13.47 8.14 -10.09
N GLY A 33 -14.09 7.29 -10.91
CA GLY A 33 -15.46 7.43 -11.37
C GLY A 33 -15.85 6.34 -12.34
N PRO A 34 -17.11 6.30 -12.79
CA PRO A 34 -17.65 5.19 -13.62
C PRO A 34 -16.85 4.91 -14.90
N ASN A 35 -16.21 5.94 -15.47
CA ASN A 35 -15.44 5.82 -16.70
C ASN A 35 -13.93 5.68 -16.47
N TRP A 36 -13.46 5.67 -15.22
CA TRP A 36 -12.03 5.66 -14.91
C TRP A 36 -11.32 4.46 -15.54
N TYR A 37 -11.92 3.27 -15.42
CA TYR A 37 -11.36 2.05 -15.99
C TYR A 37 -11.26 2.07 -17.53
N THR A 38 -12.18 2.77 -18.21
CA THR A 38 -12.22 2.81 -19.68
C THR A 38 -11.44 3.98 -20.28
N GLU A 39 -11.31 5.09 -19.56
CA GLU A 39 -10.74 6.34 -20.09
C GLU A 39 -9.39 6.68 -19.47
N VAL A 40 -9.17 6.41 -18.18
CA VAL A 40 -7.96 6.81 -17.44
C VAL A 40 -7.00 5.64 -17.30
N TYR A 41 -7.46 4.52 -16.75
CA TYR A 41 -6.62 3.33 -16.49
C TYR A 41 -5.77 2.88 -17.68
N PRO A 42 -6.29 2.83 -18.93
CA PRO A 42 -5.46 2.40 -20.08
C PRO A 42 -4.25 3.31 -20.33
N THR A 43 -4.31 4.57 -19.93
CA THR A 43 -3.21 5.54 -20.08
C THR A 43 -2.11 5.37 -19.04
N LEU A 44 -2.41 4.67 -17.93
CA LEU A 44 -1.50 4.49 -16.81
C LEU A 44 -0.62 3.23 -16.95
N LYS A 45 -1.02 2.27 -17.80
CA LYS A 45 -0.37 0.95 -17.90
C LYS A 45 1.10 1.00 -18.34
N ASP A 46 1.46 1.92 -19.22
CA ASP A 46 2.83 2.01 -19.76
C ASP A 46 3.86 2.46 -18.70
N ASN A 47 3.41 3.20 -17.68
CA ASN A 47 4.20 3.63 -16.53
C ASN A 47 3.28 3.71 -15.30
N PRO A 48 2.99 2.56 -14.66
CA PRO A 48 2.01 2.49 -13.59
C PRO A 48 2.38 3.45 -12.43
N PRO A 49 1.46 4.32 -11.98
CA PRO A 49 1.61 5.10 -10.76
C PRO A 49 1.65 4.18 -9.53
N LEU A 50 1.72 4.78 -8.34
CA LEU A 50 1.98 4.07 -7.09
C LEU A 50 1.08 2.83 -6.95
N LEU A 51 1.70 1.65 -7.04
CA LEU A 51 1.09 0.34 -6.79
C LEU A 51 -0.23 0.10 -7.57
N LEU A 52 -0.35 0.61 -8.81
CA LEU A 52 -1.59 0.58 -9.62
C LEU A 52 -2.25 -0.81 -9.73
N HIS A 53 -1.45 -1.88 -9.84
CA HIS A 53 -1.94 -3.24 -10.03
C HIS A 53 -1.91 -4.09 -8.75
N SER A 54 -1.65 -3.46 -7.60
CA SER A 54 -1.59 -4.17 -6.33
C SER A 54 -2.99 -4.51 -5.83
N TYR A 55 -3.12 -5.69 -5.24
CA TYR A 55 -4.39 -6.17 -4.73
C TYR A 55 -4.91 -5.29 -3.59
N ASP A 56 -6.18 -4.87 -3.68
CA ASP A 56 -6.89 -4.10 -2.64
C ASP A 56 -6.15 -2.82 -2.18
N PHE A 57 -5.53 -2.13 -3.15
CA PHE A 57 -4.84 -0.87 -2.97
C PHE A 57 -5.25 0.14 -4.05
N GLU A 58 -5.83 1.26 -3.63
CA GLU A 58 -6.26 2.36 -4.48
C GLU A 58 -5.55 3.64 -4.03
N SER A 59 -4.51 4.07 -4.75
CA SER A 59 -3.82 5.33 -4.44
C SER A 59 -4.80 6.50 -4.53
N LEU A 60 -4.73 7.44 -3.59
CA LEU A 60 -5.51 8.67 -3.63
C LEU A 60 -4.75 9.74 -4.41
N ASN A 61 -5.46 10.47 -5.28
CA ASN A 61 -4.92 11.73 -5.80
C ASN A 61 -4.90 12.80 -4.68
N LEU A 62 -4.13 13.87 -4.84
CA LEU A 62 -3.95 14.87 -3.78
C LEU A 62 -5.23 15.59 -3.34
N LYS A 63 -6.23 15.70 -4.22
CA LYS A 63 -7.53 16.28 -3.86
C LYS A 63 -8.25 15.33 -2.90
N SER A 64 -8.34 14.05 -3.24
CA SER A 64 -8.93 13.03 -2.37
C SER A 64 -8.16 12.88 -1.06
N VAL A 65 -6.82 12.93 -1.06
CA VAL A 65 -6.04 12.98 0.20
C VAL A 65 -6.53 14.09 1.12
N ALA A 66 -6.75 15.30 0.62
CA ALA A 66 -7.23 16.41 1.43
C ALA A 66 -8.66 16.21 1.96
N GLU A 67 -9.55 15.63 1.15
CA GLU A 67 -10.92 15.29 1.52
C GLU A 67 -10.93 14.22 2.63
N GLU A 68 -10.11 13.19 2.49
CA GLU A 68 -10.01 12.09 3.47
C GLU A 68 -9.34 12.53 4.78
N ILE A 69 -8.40 13.48 4.76
CA ILE A 69 -7.86 14.09 5.99
C ILE A 69 -8.98 14.80 6.76
N GLU A 70 -9.91 15.47 6.06
CA GLU A 70 -11.05 16.13 6.70
C GLU A 70 -12.01 15.10 7.29
N GLU A 71 -12.33 14.03 6.55
CA GLU A 71 -13.22 12.96 7.01
C GLU A 71 -12.66 12.21 8.24
N LEU A 72 -11.39 11.79 8.20
CA LEU A 72 -10.77 11.10 9.35
C LEU A 72 -10.59 12.03 10.57
N GLY A 73 -10.54 13.34 10.35
CA GLY A 73 -10.37 14.35 11.40
C GLY A 73 -11.68 14.96 11.92
N ASP A 74 -12.83 14.60 11.35
CA ASP A 74 -14.13 15.13 11.76
C ASP A 74 -14.57 14.50 13.09
N PRO A 75 -14.78 15.27 14.17
CA PRO A 75 -15.26 14.73 15.45
C PRO A 75 -16.67 14.12 15.38
N GLU A 76 -17.44 14.41 14.34
CA GLU A 76 -18.77 13.81 14.11
C GLU A 76 -18.72 12.58 13.18
N ASP A 77 -17.53 12.19 12.71
CA ASP A 77 -17.35 10.96 11.93
C ASP A 77 -17.71 9.72 12.78
N TYR A 78 -18.36 8.76 12.14
CA TYR A 78 -18.89 7.56 12.81
C TYR A 78 -17.82 6.67 13.45
N ARG A 79 -16.56 6.75 12.99
CA ARG A 79 -15.42 6.02 13.57
C ARG A 79 -15.03 6.59 14.94
N ASN A 80 -15.40 7.84 15.25
CA ASN A 80 -15.07 8.51 16.51
C ASN A 80 -13.57 8.38 16.86
N ILE A 81 -12.71 8.68 15.87
CA ILE A 81 -11.25 8.56 16.02
C ILE A 81 -10.78 9.49 17.14
N ASN A 82 -9.93 8.98 18.04
CA ASN A 82 -9.34 9.80 19.09
C ASN A 82 -8.59 10.98 18.45
N PRO A 83 -8.93 12.24 18.79
CA PRO A 83 -8.34 13.43 18.17
C PRO A 83 -6.83 13.57 18.40
N GLU A 84 -6.24 12.78 19.31
CA GLU A 84 -4.79 12.68 19.45
C GLU A 84 -4.13 11.97 18.27
N PHE A 85 -4.83 11.04 17.60
CA PHE A 85 -4.30 10.33 16.44
C PHE A 85 -4.32 11.18 15.18
N LYS A 86 -3.22 11.13 14.44
CA LYS A 86 -2.94 11.87 13.22
C LYS A 86 -2.67 10.89 12.09
N PHE A 87 -3.76 10.38 11.55
CA PHE A 87 -3.76 9.54 10.35
C PHE A 87 -3.82 10.43 9.12
N ILE A 88 -2.81 10.35 8.26
CA ILE A 88 -2.80 11.03 6.97
C ILE A 88 -2.98 9.97 5.87
N PRO A 89 -4.18 9.84 5.28
CA PRO A 89 -4.46 8.84 4.26
C PRO A 89 -3.73 9.17 2.95
N PHE A 90 -3.25 8.13 2.27
CA PHE A 90 -2.66 8.25 0.93
C PHE A 90 -3.19 7.20 -0.07
N ALA A 91 -3.87 6.17 0.43
CA ALA A 91 -4.55 5.17 -0.37
C ALA A 91 -5.74 4.59 0.40
N LYS A 92 -6.58 3.82 -0.29
CA LYS A 92 -7.69 3.07 0.28
C LYS A 92 -7.71 1.61 -0.16
N SER A 93 -8.38 0.75 0.60
CA SER A 93 -8.86 -0.53 0.09
C SER A 93 -10.14 -0.31 -0.74
N GLY A 94 -10.50 -1.28 -1.59
CA GLY A 94 -11.80 -1.29 -2.27
C GLY A 94 -12.97 -1.43 -1.28
N GLY A 95 -12.70 -1.86 -0.04
CA GLY A 95 -13.64 -1.87 1.08
C GLY A 95 -13.85 -0.52 1.75
N GLY A 96 -13.02 0.49 1.47
CA GLY A 96 -13.10 1.82 2.06
C GLY A 96 -12.24 2.03 3.31
N ASP A 97 -11.38 1.07 3.64
CA ASP A 97 -10.34 1.22 4.67
C ASP A 97 -9.21 2.11 4.19
N HIS A 98 -8.44 2.69 5.10
CA HIS A 98 -7.41 3.67 4.74
C HIS A 98 -6.00 3.15 5.00
N TYR A 99 -5.13 3.33 4.02
CA TYR A 99 -3.70 3.29 4.23
C TYR A 99 -3.21 4.68 4.62
N CYS A 100 -2.66 4.81 5.83
CA CYS A 100 -2.30 6.10 6.40
C CYS A 100 -0.83 6.16 6.81
N PHE A 101 -0.24 7.34 6.66
CA PHE A 101 0.91 7.75 7.45
C PHE A 101 0.46 8.02 8.88
N PHE A 102 1.10 7.38 9.87
CA PHE A 102 0.79 7.62 11.28
C PHE A 102 1.79 8.57 11.92
N LEU A 103 1.46 9.87 11.92
CA LEU A 103 2.41 10.93 12.32
C LEU A 103 2.73 10.93 13.82
N ASN A 104 1.90 10.30 14.65
CA ASN A 104 2.15 10.18 16.09
C ASN A 104 3.43 9.42 16.40
N GLU A 105 3.87 8.57 15.49
CA GLU A 105 5.03 7.70 15.66
C GLU A 105 6.14 7.99 14.66
N GLU A 106 6.15 9.20 14.09
CA GLU A 106 7.29 9.67 13.32
C GLU A 106 8.57 9.60 14.18
N ASN A 107 9.60 8.96 13.64
CA ASN A 107 10.90 8.85 14.30
C ASN A 107 12.03 8.97 13.27
N ASN A 108 12.87 10.00 13.38
CA ASN A 108 14.01 10.24 12.48
C ASN A 108 13.64 10.26 10.99
N GLY A 109 12.43 10.71 10.64
CA GLY A 109 11.92 10.76 9.26
C GLY A 109 11.27 9.46 8.77
N ASP A 110 11.33 8.37 9.54
CA ASP A 110 10.48 7.20 9.33
C ASP A 110 9.09 7.52 9.89
N VAL A 111 8.07 7.40 9.03
CA VAL A 111 6.66 7.55 9.41
C VAL A 111 5.96 6.23 9.14
N PRO A 112 5.49 5.51 10.17
CA PRO A 112 4.85 4.22 9.99
C PRO A 112 3.65 4.28 9.06
N ILE A 113 3.51 3.23 8.25
CA ILE A 113 2.32 2.99 7.44
C ILE A 113 1.39 2.09 8.24
N VAL A 114 0.15 2.52 8.39
CA VAL A 114 -0.90 1.78 9.09
C VAL A 114 -2.12 1.57 8.19
N PHE A 115 -2.84 0.48 8.44
CA PHE A 115 -4.16 0.21 7.88
C PHE A 115 -5.22 0.57 8.92
N VAL A 116 -6.11 1.51 8.60
CA VAL A 116 -7.19 1.94 9.48
C VAL A 116 -8.49 1.34 8.96
N TRP A 117 -9.08 0.44 9.74
CA TRP A 117 -10.33 -0.21 9.36
C TRP A 117 -11.50 0.76 9.42
N HIS A 118 -12.35 0.73 8.41
CA HIS A 118 -13.55 1.56 8.37
C HIS A 118 -14.67 1.00 9.27
N ASP A 119 -14.78 -0.33 9.41
CA ASP A 119 -15.89 -1.00 10.08
C ASP A 119 -15.52 -1.70 11.41
N SER A 120 -14.25 -1.67 11.79
CA SER A 120 -13.72 -2.21 13.04
C SER A 120 -12.88 -1.16 13.76
N ASN A 121 -12.99 -1.04 15.09
CA ASN A 121 -12.13 -0.18 15.91
C ASN A 121 -10.71 -0.76 16.02
N GLU A 122 -10.00 -0.79 14.90
CA GLU A 122 -8.69 -1.41 14.76
C GLU A 122 -7.82 -0.64 13.75
N VAL A 123 -6.53 -0.58 14.07
CA VAL A 123 -5.45 -0.07 13.21
C VAL A 123 -4.33 -1.09 13.21
N ASN A 124 -3.86 -1.53 12.05
CA ASN A 124 -2.73 -2.45 11.93
C ASN A 124 -1.49 -1.74 11.41
N TYR A 125 -0.34 -1.98 12.05
CA TYR A 125 0.94 -1.55 11.52
C TYR A 125 1.37 -2.41 10.33
N LEU A 126 1.65 -1.77 9.19
CA LEU A 126 2.00 -2.45 7.94
C LEU A 126 3.48 -2.40 7.62
N ALA A 127 4.14 -1.28 7.90
CA ALA A 127 5.56 -1.05 7.66
C ALA A 127 6.08 0.16 8.46
N LYS A 128 7.39 0.21 8.66
CA LYS A 128 8.06 1.31 9.37
C LYS A 128 8.04 2.64 8.60
N ASN A 129 8.06 2.56 7.26
CA ASN A 129 8.01 3.72 6.37
C ASN A 129 7.45 3.32 4.99
N LEU A 130 7.29 4.31 4.10
CA LEU A 130 6.71 4.11 2.77
C LEU A 130 7.58 3.23 1.84
N GLN A 131 8.90 3.27 1.95
CA GLN A 131 9.79 2.43 1.13
C GLN A 131 9.60 0.96 1.48
N ASP A 132 9.58 0.64 2.78
CA ASP A 132 9.36 -0.70 3.29
C ASP A 132 7.95 -1.20 2.96
N PHE A 133 6.96 -0.30 2.99
CA PHE A 133 5.60 -0.60 2.54
C PHE A 133 5.54 -0.98 1.06
N ILE A 134 6.12 -0.17 0.17
CA ILE A 134 6.17 -0.46 -1.28
C ILE A 134 6.85 -1.82 -1.52
N PHE A 135 8.00 -2.08 -0.87
CA PHE A 135 8.68 -3.36 -0.99
C PHE A 135 7.80 -4.54 -0.54
N LYS A 136 7.13 -4.41 0.61
CA LYS A 136 6.24 -5.44 1.14
C LYS A 136 5.06 -5.71 0.21
N VAL A 137 4.42 -4.68 -0.33
CA VAL A 137 3.28 -4.85 -1.25
C VAL A 137 3.72 -5.54 -2.53
N LEU A 138 4.87 -5.17 -3.11
CA LEU A 138 5.40 -5.87 -4.28
C LEU A 138 5.68 -7.36 -4.02
N LEU A 139 6.17 -7.72 -2.82
CA LEU A 139 6.32 -9.12 -2.43
C LEU A 139 4.97 -9.83 -2.30
N ILE A 140 3.95 -9.17 -1.75
CA ILE A 140 2.58 -9.71 -1.65
C ILE A 140 2.04 -9.99 -3.04
N ASP A 141 2.14 -9.02 -3.96
CA ASP A 141 1.67 -9.18 -5.34
C ASP A 141 2.42 -10.32 -6.06
N MET A 142 3.73 -10.45 -5.84
CA MET A 142 4.51 -11.57 -6.38
C MET A 142 4.10 -12.93 -5.80
N SER A 143 3.54 -12.98 -4.58
CA SER A 143 3.16 -14.23 -3.92
C SER A 143 1.79 -14.75 -4.33
N LYS A 144 0.94 -13.90 -4.91
CA LYS A 144 -0.48 -14.23 -5.10
C LYS A 144 -1.02 -13.70 -6.43
N GLN A 145 -1.05 -14.58 -7.43
CA GLN A 145 -1.79 -14.41 -8.66
C GLN A 145 -3.29 -14.44 -8.38
N ASP A 146 -4.02 -13.52 -9.02
CA ASP A 146 -5.47 -13.49 -8.99
C ASP A 146 -6.05 -14.59 -9.90
N VAL A 147 -6.20 -15.78 -9.32
CA VAL A 147 -6.80 -16.94 -10.00
C VAL A 147 -8.32 -16.83 -10.15
N TYR A 148 -8.98 -15.90 -9.46
CA TYR A 148 -10.44 -15.73 -9.54
C TYR A 148 -10.87 -14.96 -10.77
N ASN A 149 -10.05 -14.00 -11.19
CA ASN A 149 -10.30 -13.18 -12.39
C ASN A 149 -9.69 -13.76 -13.68
N GLU A 150 -9.32 -15.05 -13.67
CA GLU A 150 -8.77 -15.78 -14.82
C GLU A 150 -7.53 -15.11 -15.45
N LEU A 151 -6.76 -14.35 -14.65
CA LEU A 151 -5.55 -13.67 -15.12
C LEU A 151 -4.52 -14.71 -15.58
N THR A 152 -4.05 -14.59 -16.82
CA THR A 152 -3.05 -15.51 -17.34
C THR A 152 -1.70 -15.33 -16.62
N ASP A 153 -0.85 -16.35 -16.66
CA ASP A 153 0.51 -16.28 -16.11
C ASP A 153 1.36 -15.16 -16.78
N GLU A 154 1.08 -14.85 -18.06
CA GLU A 154 1.71 -13.76 -18.81
C GLU A 154 1.23 -12.40 -18.29
N GLU A 155 -0.09 -12.18 -18.19
CA GLU A 155 -0.65 -10.92 -17.67
C GLU A 155 -0.24 -10.66 -16.22
N PHE A 156 -0.27 -11.68 -15.36
CA PHE A 156 0.19 -11.58 -13.97
C PHE A 156 1.64 -11.10 -13.88
N ARG A 157 2.51 -11.66 -14.73
CA ARG A 157 3.91 -11.29 -14.77
C ARG A 157 4.09 -9.88 -15.32
N ASP A 158 3.44 -9.54 -16.43
CA ASP A 158 3.51 -8.21 -17.05
C ASP A 158 3.08 -7.09 -16.09
N ASP A 159 2.04 -7.33 -15.30
CA ASP A 159 1.58 -6.39 -14.27
C ASP A 159 2.63 -6.18 -13.17
N ILE A 160 3.23 -7.25 -12.65
CA ILE A 160 4.31 -7.16 -11.66
C ILE A 160 5.54 -6.47 -12.26
N GLU A 161 5.94 -6.82 -13.48
CA GLU A 161 7.12 -6.27 -14.14
C GLU A 161 6.98 -4.77 -14.38
N SER A 162 5.80 -4.33 -14.85
CA SER A 162 5.51 -2.93 -15.13
C SER A 162 5.50 -2.08 -13.85
N VAL A 163 4.84 -2.54 -12.78
CA VAL A 163 4.84 -1.84 -11.49
C VAL A 163 6.26 -1.84 -10.91
N PHE A 164 6.95 -2.99 -10.86
CA PHE A 164 8.31 -3.03 -10.32
C PHE A 164 9.24 -2.07 -11.07
N LYS A 165 9.17 -2.05 -12.41
CA LYS A 165 9.95 -1.13 -13.25
C LYS A 165 9.76 0.34 -12.87
N SER A 166 8.53 0.81 -12.63
CA SER A 166 8.29 2.21 -12.23
C SER A 166 8.71 2.49 -10.78
N HIS A 167 8.76 1.47 -9.93
CA HIS A 167 9.06 1.61 -8.49
C HIS A 167 10.53 1.41 -8.11
N LYS A 168 11.36 0.78 -8.97
CA LYS A 168 12.78 0.47 -8.68
C LYS A 168 13.58 1.60 -8.05
N LYS A 169 13.37 2.85 -8.51
CA LYS A 169 14.12 4.03 -8.04
C LYS A 169 13.77 4.46 -6.60
N TYR A 170 12.68 3.95 -6.03
CA TYR A 170 12.22 4.24 -4.68
C TYR A 170 12.68 3.21 -3.65
N LEU A 171 13.31 2.13 -4.09
CA LEU A 171 13.72 1.01 -3.27
C LEU A 171 15.24 1.03 -3.02
N THR A 172 15.67 0.36 -1.95
CA THR A 172 17.10 0.13 -1.72
C THR A 172 17.69 -0.83 -2.75
N GLU A 173 19.02 -0.84 -2.89
CA GLU A 173 19.71 -1.81 -3.76
C GLU A 173 19.42 -3.27 -3.35
N GLN A 174 19.34 -3.54 -2.04
CA GLN A 174 19.01 -4.86 -1.51
C GLN A 174 17.59 -5.28 -1.89
N GLN A 175 16.60 -4.41 -1.67
CA GLN A 175 15.20 -4.66 -2.05
C GLN A 175 15.07 -4.90 -3.55
N ASN A 176 15.71 -4.06 -4.38
CA ASN A 176 15.73 -4.22 -5.83
C ASN A 176 16.34 -5.55 -6.28
N THR A 177 17.43 -5.98 -5.64
CA THR A 177 18.10 -7.25 -5.95
C THR A 177 17.18 -8.44 -5.64
N ILE A 178 16.50 -8.41 -4.49
CA ILE A 178 15.58 -9.47 -4.07
C ILE A 178 14.38 -9.56 -5.01
N LEU A 179 13.70 -8.44 -5.28
CA LEU A 179 12.54 -8.42 -6.18
C LEU A 179 12.92 -8.88 -7.60
N SER A 180 14.07 -8.43 -8.12
CA SER A 180 14.55 -8.89 -9.43
C SER A 180 14.81 -10.40 -9.45
N ALA A 181 15.40 -10.95 -8.38
CA ALA A 181 15.67 -12.39 -8.31
C ALA A 181 14.40 -13.25 -8.16
N ILE A 182 13.36 -12.73 -7.51
CA ILE A 182 12.05 -13.39 -7.41
C ILE A 182 11.34 -13.35 -8.76
N LEU A 183 11.41 -12.21 -9.45
CA LEU A 183 10.78 -12.03 -10.74
C LEU A 183 11.27 -13.06 -11.77
N GLU A 184 12.54 -13.46 -11.76
CA GLU A 184 13.07 -14.48 -12.70
C GLU A 184 12.61 -15.93 -12.40
N ARG A 185 11.84 -16.17 -11.33
CA ARG A 185 11.40 -17.51 -10.93
C ARG A 185 10.21 -18.00 -11.75
N ASP A 186 10.04 -19.32 -11.79
CA ASP A 186 8.81 -19.95 -12.27
C ASP A 186 7.64 -19.67 -11.31
N ILE A 187 6.43 -19.58 -11.87
CA ILE A 187 5.21 -19.52 -11.07
C ILE A 187 4.93 -20.93 -10.51
N ILE A 188 4.66 -20.99 -9.20
CA ILE A 188 4.39 -22.23 -8.48
C ILE A 188 2.99 -22.20 -7.87
N ASP A 189 2.37 -23.37 -7.79
CA ASP A 189 1.18 -23.60 -6.97
C ASP A 189 1.61 -24.04 -5.56
N TYR A 190 0.98 -23.49 -4.53
CA TYR A 190 1.26 -23.82 -3.14
C TYR A 190 0.00 -23.71 -2.27
N GLU A 191 0.10 -24.12 -1.00
CA GLU A 191 -0.99 -24.10 -0.04
C GLU A 191 -0.68 -23.12 1.10
N ILE A 192 -1.62 -22.22 1.40
CA ILE A 192 -1.57 -21.31 2.54
C ILE A 192 -2.37 -21.94 3.69
N HIS A 193 -1.74 -22.08 4.84
CA HIS A 193 -2.36 -22.64 6.04
C HIS A 193 -2.90 -21.53 6.96
N VAL A 194 -4.08 -20.99 6.63
CA VAL A 194 -4.74 -19.93 7.41
C VAL A 194 -5.09 -20.39 8.83
N SER A 195 -5.48 -21.65 8.98
CA SER A 195 -5.66 -22.28 10.30
C SER A 195 -5.43 -23.80 10.19
N PRO A 196 -5.35 -24.55 11.31
CA PRO A 196 -5.20 -26.00 11.27
C PRO A 196 -6.29 -26.75 10.47
N LYS A 197 -7.41 -26.09 10.15
CA LYS A 197 -8.53 -26.66 9.38
C LYS A 197 -8.81 -25.93 8.07
N ILE A 198 -8.15 -24.80 7.81
CA ILE A 198 -8.40 -23.97 6.64
C ILE A 198 -7.11 -23.90 5.86
N VAL A 199 -7.17 -24.47 4.66
CA VAL A 199 -6.09 -24.45 3.67
C VAL A 199 -6.64 -23.77 2.43
N GLU A 200 -5.91 -22.77 1.95
CA GLU A 200 -6.24 -22.05 0.72
C GLU A 200 -5.19 -22.38 -0.34
N SER A 201 -5.63 -22.62 -1.57
CA SER A 201 -4.69 -22.75 -2.69
C SER A 201 -4.22 -21.37 -3.10
N ALA A 202 -2.93 -21.24 -3.37
CA ALA A 202 -2.30 -20.03 -3.85
C ALA A 202 -1.35 -20.35 -5.01
N ARG A 203 -1.06 -19.32 -5.80
CA ARG A 203 -0.19 -19.40 -6.96
C ARG A 203 0.64 -18.12 -7.05
N GLY A 204 1.94 -18.21 -7.29
CA GLY A 204 2.82 -17.03 -7.31
C GLY A 204 4.29 -17.37 -7.55
N LEU A 205 5.17 -16.37 -7.45
CA LEU A 205 6.63 -16.48 -7.65
C LEU A 205 7.42 -16.84 -6.38
N LEU A 206 6.75 -16.77 -5.23
CA LEU A 206 7.25 -17.13 -3.91
C LEU A 206 6.08 -17.57 -3.02
N THR A 207 6.37 -18.36 -1.99
CA THR A 207 5.38 -18.77 -0.99
C THR A 207 5.15 -17.69 0.07
N ASP A 208 4.06 -17.83 0.84
CA ASP A 208 3.76 -17.00 2.02
C ASP A 208 4.85 -17.09 3.10
N PHE A 209 5.44 -18.28 3.30
CA PHE A 209 6.57 -18.46 4.21
C PHE A 209 7.84 -17.73 3.74
N GLU A 210 8.15 -17.78 2.44
CA GLU A 210 9.28 -17.04 1.89
C GLU A 210 9.07 -15.53 2.01
N LEU A 211 7.87 -15.05 1.69
CA LEU A 211 7.49 -13.65 1.87
C LEU A 211 7.69 -13.21 3.31
N GLU A 212 7.15 -13.94 4.29
CA GLU A 212 7.28 -13.61 5.70
C GLU A 212 8.76 -13.59 6.14
N SER A 213 9.54 -14.57 5.70
CA SER A 213 10.98 -14.63 6.00
C SER A 213 11.72 -13.41 5.45
N ILE A 214 11.45 -13.03 4.18
CA ILE A 214 12.09 -11.87 3.54
C ILE A 214 11.69 -10.58 4.23
N VAL A 215 10.41 -10.40 4.56
CA VAL A 215 9.92 -9.22 5.28
C VAL A 215 10.62 -9.08 6.63
N ASN A 216 10.69 -10.16 7.41
CA ASN A 216 11.32 -10.13 8.73
C ASN A 216 12.84 -9.87 8.69
N GLU A 217 13.53 -10.32 7.63
CA GLU A 217 14.97 -10.13 7.47
C GLU A 217 15.32 -8.74 6.92
N VAL A 218 14.59 -8.27 5.90
CA VAL A 218 14.98 -7.09 5.09
C VAL A 218 14.37 -5.80 5.61
N ILE A 219 13.12 -5.86 6.11
CA ILE A 219 12.39 -4.69 6.61
C ILE A 219 11.91 -4.89 8.05
N PRO A 220 12.81 -5.25 8.99
CA PRO A 220 12.43 -5.52 10.37
C PRO A 220 11.76 -4.30 10.99
N PHE A 221 10.58 -4.53 11.56
CA PHE A 221 9.83 -3.53 12.30
C PHE A 221 9.19 -4.20 13.50
N ASP A 222 9.50 -3.72 14.70
CA ASP A 222 9.06 -4.30 15.96
C ASP A 222 7.54 -4.29 16.11
N LYS A 223 6.85 -3.33 15.48
CA LYS A 223 5.39 -3.24 15.46
C LYS A 223 4.72 -3.94 14.28
N MET A 224 5.48 -4.60 13.40
CA MET A 224 4.92 -5.35 12.27
C MET A 224 3.82 -6.31 12.77
N ASN A 225 2.65 -6.27 12.11
CA ASN A 225 1.47 -7.09 12.44
C ASN A 225 0.88 -6.87 13.84
N GLN A 226 1.29 -5.82 14.56
CA GLN A 226 0.61 -5.39 15.77
C GLN A 226 -0.59 -4.51 15.41
N SER A 227 -1.59 -4.47 16.31
CA SER A 227 -2.74 -3.59 16.16
C SER A 227 -3.09 -2.84 17.44
N PHE A 228 -3.82 -1.74 17.27
CA PHE A 228 -4.35 -0.92 18.34
C PHE A 228 -5.72 -0.34 17.96
N LYS A 229 -6.47 0.12 18.96
CA LYS A 229 -7.76 0.78 18.75
C LYS A 229 -7.58 2.26 18.40
N TYR A 230 -8.33 2.77 17.42
CA TYR A 230 -8.35 4.21 17.11
C TYR A 230 -9.36 5.00 17.97
N SER A 231 -10.32 4.32 18.61
CA SER A 231 -11.32 4.91 19.51
C SER A 231 -11.27 4.28 20.90
N ASN A 232 -11.71 5.03 21.90
CA ASN A 232 -11.82 4.57 23.29
C ASN A 232 -13.05 3.69 23.56
N ASP A 233 -13.96 3.60 22.58
CA ASP A 233 -15.18 2.79 22.67
C ASP A 233 -14.91 1.26 22.53
#